data_AF-A0A385CHL3-F1
#
_entry.id   AF-A0A385CHL3-F1
#
_cell.length_a   1.000
_cell.length_b   1.000
_cell.length_c   1.000
_cell.angle_alpha   90.00
_cell.angle_beta   90.00
_cell.angle_gamma   90.00
#
_symmetry.space_group_name_H-M   'P 1'
#
loop_
_entity.id
_entity.type
_entity.pdbx_description
1 polymer ?
#
loop_
_entity_poly.entity_id
_entity_poly.type
_entity_poly.pdbx_seq_one_letter_code
_entity_poly.pdbx_strand_id
1 'polypeptide(L)'
;MGFSLKLQYCLVSVMVLLPAVCYSQDYFVKSRATYYGSPDCLGTPSGACGFGEYGKSVNDANVAGVSRLYKNGTACGACYQ
;
A
#
# COMPACT_ATOMS: atom_id res chain seq x y z
N MET A 1 -25.52 -33.71 24.69
CA MET A 1 -25.13 -32.34 25.05
C MET A 1 -25.72 -31.40 24.01
N GLY A 2 -26.96 -30.95 24.21
CA GLY A 2 -27.68 -30.11 23.24
C GLY A 2 -27.53 -28.64 23.62
N PHE A 3 -27.04 -27.81 22.72
CA PHE A 3 -27.01 -26.37 22.92
C PHE A 3 -28.45 -25.81 22.90
N SER A 4 -28.74 -24.85 23.78
CA SER A 4 -30.05 -24.19 23.83
C SER A 4 -30.33 -23.46 22.51
N LEU A 5 -31.56 -23.56 21.98
CA LEU A 5 -31.99 -22.89 20.74
C LEU A 5 -31.64 -21.39 20.72
N LYS A 6 -31.70 -20.73 21.88
CA LYS A 6 -31.31 -19.32 22.06
C LYS A 6 -29.84 -19.08 21.75
N LEU A 7 -28.96 -19.98 22.17
CA LEU A 7 -27.52 -19.88 21.92
C LEU A 7 -27.22 -20.07 20.43
N GLN A 8 -27.93 -21.00 19.77
CA GLN A 8 -27.77 -21.24 18.34
C GLN A 8 -28.22 -20.04 17.49
N TYR A 9 -29.32 -19.37 17.87
CA TYR A 9 -29.77 -18.14 17.21
C TYR A 9 -28.80 -16.97 17.42
N CYS A 10 -28.25 -16.82 18.63
CA CYS A 10 -27.21 -15.84 18.89
C CYS A 10 -25.95 -16.09 18.05
N LEU A 11 -25.50 -17.34 17.94
CA LEU A 11 -24.32 -17.68 17.14
C LEU A 11 -24.54 -17.36 15.65
N VAL A 12 -25.71 -17.69 15.10
CA VAL A 12 -26.05 -17.37 13.71
C VAL A 12 -26.12 -15.85 13.50
N SER A 13 -26.74 -15.11 14.42
CA SER A 13 -26.78 -13.64 14.41
C SER A 13 -25.37 -13.03 14.37
N VAL A 14 -24.48 -13.49 15.25
CA VAL A 14 -23.09 -13.00 15.34
C VAL A 14 -22.32 -13.31 14.05
N MET A 15 -22.45 -14.52 13.50
CA MET A 15 -21.77 -14.91 12.26
C MET A 15 -22.23 -14.11 11.04
N VAL A 16 -23.51 -13.74 10.98
CA VAL A 16 -24.07 -12.93 9.89
C VAL A 16 -23.69 -11.46 10.02
N LEU A 17 -23.60 -10.93 11.25
CA LEU A 17 -23.31 -9.52 11.49
C LEU A 17 -21.81 -9.20 11.48
N LEU A 18 -20.93 -10.14 11.84
CA LEU A 18 -19.47 -9.95 11.92
C LEU A 18 -18.86 -9.37 10.62
N PRO A 19 -19.14 -9.91 9.42
CA PRO A 19 -18.54 -9.43 8.17
C PRO A 19 -18.89 -7.98 7.85
N ALA A 20 -20.09 -7.52 8.26
CA ALA A 20 -20.52 -6.14 8.07
C ALA A 20 -19.72 -5.15 8.94
N VAL A 21 -19.27 -5.58 10.13
CA VAL A 21 -18.42 -4.77 11.02
C VAL A 21 -16.94 -4.81 10.60
N CYS A 22 -16.52 -5.84 9.88
CA CYS A 22 -15.15 -5.99 9.38
C CYS A 22 -14.84 -5.17 8.12
N TYR A 23 -15.82 -4.45 7.56
CA TYR A 23 -15.61 -3.53 6.43
C TYR A 23 -14.93 -2.24 6.90
N SER A 24 -13.67 -2.31 7.30
CA SER A 24 -12.85 -1.11 7.52
C SER A 24 -12.40 -0.57 6.16
N GLN A 25 -12.82 0.65 5.80
CA GLN A 25 -12.37 1.31 4.56
C GLN A 25 -10.90 1.82 4.62
N ASP A 26 -10.19 1.60 5.72
CA ASP A 26 -8.81 2.07 5.93
C ASP A 26 -7.75 1.04 5.51
N TYR A 27 -7.77 0.58 4.25
CA TYR A 27 -6.75 -0.34 3.73
C TYR A 27 -5.39 0.34 3.42
N PHE A 28 -5.32 1.67 3.46
CA PHE A 28 -4.09 2.42 3.18
C PHE A 28 -3.34 2.81 4.44
N VAL A 29 -2.03 2.59 4.42
CA VAL A 29 -1.14 3.11 5.46
C VAL A 29 -0.84 4.57 5.15
N LYS A 30 -1.20 5.47 6.06
CA LYS A 30 -0.91 6.92 5.93
C LYS A 30 0.58 7.14 5.67
N SER A 31 0.89 7.88 4.61
CA SER A 31 2.24 8.25 4.21
C SER A 31 2.36 9.77 4.03
N ARG A 32 3.58 10.27 3.85
CA ARG A 32 3.87 11.66 3.51
C ARG A 32 4.69 11.68 2.23
N ALA A 33 4.33 12.56 1.31
CA ALA A 33 5.02 12.76 0.05
C ALA A 33 5.41 14.23 -0.13
N THR A 34 6.50 14.46 -0.86
CA THR A 34 6.91 15.76 -1.37
C THR A 34 7.48 15.57 -2.77
N TYR A 35 7.47 16.62 -3.57
CA TYR A 35 8.16 16.63 -4.85
C TYR A 35 9.65 16.90 -4.67
N TYR A 36 10.45 16.24 -5.50
CA TYR A 36 11.87 16.49 -5.69
C TYR A 36 12.17 16.25 -7.18
N GLY A 37 13.16 16.92 -7.75
CA GLY A 37 13.54 16.65 -9.13
C GLY A 37 14.14 17.85 -9.87
N SER A 38 14.25 17.66 -11.18
CA SER A 38 14.77 18.59 -12.17
C SER A 38 13.66 19.44 -12.81
N PRO A 39 14.02 20.53 -13.54
CA PRO A 39 13.05 21.45 -14.16
C PRO A 39 12.05 20.81 -15.13
N ASP A 40 12.37 19.62 -15.65
CA ASP A 40 11.53 18.81 -16.55
C ASP A 40 10.50 17.94 -15.81
N CYS A 41 10.50 17.92 -14.47
CA CYS A 41 9.63 17.11 -13.62
C CYS A 41 9.78 15.59 -13.78
N LEU A 42 10.89 15.10 -14.36
CA LEU A 42 11.12 13.67 -14.63
C LEU A 42 11.98 12.97 -13.57
N GLY A 43 12.23 13.61 -12.42
CA GLY A 43 13.13 13.09 -11.38
C GLY A 43 14.62 13.16 -11.77
N THR A 44 15.48 12.46 -11.03
CA THR A 44 16.93 12.50 -11.24
C THR A 44 17.45 11.24 -11.95
N PRO A 45 18.50 11.36 -12.79
CA PRO A 45 19.07 10.20 -13.48
C PRO A 45 19.85 9.27 -12.55
N SER A 46 20.31 9.76 -11.40
CA SER A 46 20.92 8.95 -10.37
C SER A 46 19.96 8.69 -9.21
N GLY A 47 20.10 7.52 -8.58
CA GLY A 47 19.30 7.11 -7.44
C GLY A 47 19.82 5.82 -6.82
N ALA A 48 19.39 5.52 -5.60
CA ALA A 48 19.89 4.38 -4.83
C ALA A 48 19.62 3.00 -5.48
N CYS A 49 18.59 2.92 -6.33
CA CYS A 49 18.25 1.70 -7.07
C CYS A 49 19.08 1.48 -8.35
N GLY A 50 19.93 2.45 -8.76
CA GLY A 50 20.85 2.26 -9.87
C GLY A 50 20.22 2.17 -11.27
N PHE A 51 18.98 2.64 -11.48
CA PHE A 51 18.31 2.60 -12.79
C PHE A 51 18.90 3.55 -13.85
N GLY A 52 19.73 4.51 -13.47
CA GLY A 52 20.32 5.47 -14.40
C GLY A 52 19.27 6.35 -15.09
N GLU A 53 19.61 6.87 -16.28
CA GLU A 53 18.71 7.70 -17.11
C GLU A 53 17.35 7.05 -17.37
N TYR A 54 17.31 5.71 -17.47
CA TYR A 54 16.07 4.96 -17.66
C TYR A 54 15.06 5.16 -16.52
N GLY A 55 15.55 5.39 -15.29
CA GLY A 55 14.69 5.64 -14.14
C GLY A 55 13.85 6.90 -14.23
N LYS A 56 14.21 7.86 -15.11
CA LYS A 56 13.45 9.11 -15.29
C LYS A 56 12.21 8.95 -16.15
N SER A 57 12.22 8.01 -17.08
CA SER A 57 11.16 7.84 -18.08
C SER A 57 10.31 6.60 -17.88
N VAL A 58 10.74 5.69 -17.00
CA VAL A 58 9.96 4.48 -16.70
C VAL A 58 8.56 4.84 -16.18
N ASN A 59 7.55 4.13 -16.67
CA ASN A 59 6.15 4.30 -16.29
C ASN A 59 5.65 5.75 -16.43
N ASP A 60 5.94 6.38 -17.58
CA ASP A 60 5.57 7.77 -17.89
C ASP A 60 6.06 8.78 -16.84
N ALA A 61 7.26 8.53 -16.30
CA ALA A 61 7.88 9.31 -15.24
C ALA A 61 7.10 9.36 -13.91
N ASN A 62 6.14 8.45 -13.71
CA ASN A 62 5.47 8.26 -12.42
C ASN A 62 6.36 7.41 -11.50
N VAL A 63 7.45 8.02 -11.05
CA VAL A 63 8.47 7.42 -10.19
C VAL A 63 8.58 8.19 -8.88
N ALA A 64 8.74 7.44 -7.79
CA ALA A 64 8.88 8.01 -6.46
C ALA A 64 10.10 7.44 -5.75
N GLY A 65 10.86 8.32 -5.09
CA GLY A 65 11.84 7.92 -4.09
C GLY A 65 11.14 7.59 -2.78
N VAL A 66 11.51 6.48 -2.14
CA VAL A 66 10.93 6.05 -0.86
C VAL A 66 12.01 5.91 0.21
N SER A 67 11.66 6.16 1.47
CA SER A 67 12.59 6.03 2.60
C SER A 67 12.43 4.69 3.32
N ARG A 68 11.38 4.54 4.14
CA ARG A 68 11.12 3.29 4.90
C ARG A 68 10.80 2.11 4.00
N LEU A 69 10.13 2.35 2.88
CA LEU A 69 9.76 1.30 1.92
C LEU A 69 10.95 0.80 1.10
N TYR A 70 12.07 1.55 1.03
CA TYR A 70 13.27 1.17 0.24
C TYR A 70 13.84 -0.19 0.64
N LYS A 71 13.76 -0.54 1.94
CA LYS A 71 14.23 -1.83 2.50
C LYS A 71 15.63 -2.23 1.99
N ASN A 72 16.58 -1.31 2.09
CA ASN A 72 17.96 -1.50 1.62
C ASN A 72 18.05 -1.98 0.16
N GLY A 73 17.17 -1.47 -0.71
CA GLY A 73 17.14 -1.82 -2.13
C GLY A 73 16.26 -3.00 -2.48
N THR A 74 15.80 -3.79 -1.49
CA THR A 74 14.92 -4.95 -1.72
C THR A 74 13.61 -4.55 -2.40
N ALA A 75 13.14 -3.32 -2.21
CA ALA A 75 11.91 -2.80 -2.82
C ALA A 75 12.14 -1.97 -4.10
N CYS A 76 13.35 -1.97 -4.67
CA CYS A 76 13.60 -1.29 -5.92
C CYS A 76 12.71 -1.85 -7.04
N GLY A 77 11.96 -0.97 -7.71
CA GLY A 77 10.97 -1.35 -8.73
C GLY A 77 9.58 -1.70 -8.20
N ALA A 78 9.34 -1.57 -6.88
CA ALA A 78 8.00 -1.73 -6.33
C ALA A 78 7.07 -0.56 -6.70
N CYS A 79 5.78 -0.85 -6.87
CA CYS A 79 4.72 0.13 -7.14
C CYS A 79 3.79 0.26 -5.93
N TYR A 80 3.28 1.47 -5.68
CA TYR A 80 2.40 1.79 -4.56
C TYR A 80 1.22 2.66 -5.03
N GLN A 81 0.13 2.62 -4.26
CA GLN A 81 -1.07 3.45 -4.44
C GLN A 81 -1.39 4.18 -3.12
#